data_AF-A0A961XGD1-F1
#
_entry.id   AF-A0A961XGD1-F1
#
_cell.length_a   1.000
_cell.length_b   1.000
_cell.length_c   1.000
_cell.angle_alpha   90.00
_cell.angle_beta   90.00
_cell.angle_gamma   90.00
#
_symmetry.space_group_name_H-M   'P 1'
#
loop_
_entity.id
_entity.type
_entity.pdbx_description
1 polymer ?
#
loop_
_entity_poly.entity_id
_entity_poly.type
_entity_poly.pdbx_seq_one_letter_code
_entity_poly.pdbx_strand_id
1 'polypeptide(L)' 'MQRHFILSDRIRYYWPQPSVVMAVEELTRRLGEREIPAPVLHQYFPELGIRSEPATAHDLLLGSVRQVLELYEKAT' A
#
# COMPACT_ATOMS: atom_id res chain seq x y z
N MET A 1 4.36 -7.48 -17.54
CA MET A 1 3.03 -7.50 -16.90
C MET A 1 2.88 -8.60 -15.85
N GLN A 2 3.16 -9.87 -16.17
CA GLN A 2 2.91 -11.02 -15.27
C GLN A 2 3.63 -10.99 -13.91
N ARG A 3 4.75 -10.30 -13.74
CA ARG A 3 5.49 -10.33 -12.44
C ARG A 3 4.84 -9.48 -11.34
N HIS A 4 4.05 -8.48 -11.70
CA HIS A 4 3.55 -7.47 -10.75
C HIS A 4 2.05 -7.63 -10.44
N PHE A 5 1.26 -8.19 -11.36
CA PHE A 5 -0.21 -8.12 -11.29
C PHE A 5 -0.90 -9.48 -11.34
N ILE A 6 -0.18 -10.59 -11.11
CA ILE A 6 -0.80 -11.92 -11.08
C ILE A 6 -1.30 -12.27 -9.67
N LEU A 7 -2.47 -12.89 -9.59
CA LEU A 7 -3.10 -13.29 -8.32
C LEU A 7 -2.27 -14.28 -7.50
N SER A 8 -1.37 -15.05 -8.14
CA SER A 8 -0.48 -15.96 -7.41
C SER A 8 0.60 -15.25 -6.58
N ASP A 9 0.74 -13.93 -6.73
CA ASP A 9 1.56 -13.06 -5.89
C ASP A 9 3.01 -13.56 -5.75
N ARG A 10 3.65 -13.90 -6.89
CA ARG A 10 5.04 -14.39 -6.89
C ARG A 10 6.05 -13.31 -6.49
N ILE A 11 5.64 -12.04 -6.45
CA ILE A 11 6.50 -10.93 -6.00
C ILE A 11 6.82 -11.03 -4.50
N ARG A 12 5.98 -11.70 -3.68
CA ARG A 12 6.23 -11.80 -2.22
C ARG A 12 7.57 -12.42 -1.84
N TYR A 13 8.10 -13.30 -2.69
CA TYR A 13 9.39 -13.95 -2.46
C TYR A 13 10.59 -13.02 -2.63
N TYR A 14 10.38 -11.83 -3.20
CA TYR A 14 11.42 -10.83 -3.43
C TYR A 14 11.52 -9.81 -2.28
N TRP A 15 10.51 -9.68 -1.42
CA TRP A 15 10.53 -8.74 -0.29
C TRP A 15 11.75 -8.86 0.63
N PRO A 16 12.29 -10.06 0.96
CA PRO A 16 13.49 -10.15 1.81
C PRO A 16 14.80 -9.86 1.07
N GLN A 17 14.78 -9.60 -0.24
CA GLN A 17 16.02 -9.31 -0.99
C GLN A 17 16.57 -7.94 -0.58
N PRO A 18 17.88 -7.82 -0.28
CA PRO A 18 18.46 -6.56 0.23
C PRO A 18 18.18 -5.34 -0.64
N SER A 19 18.26 -5.48 -1.97
CA SER A 19 17.98 -4.38 -2.90
C SER A 19 16.52 -3.92 -2.86
N VAL A 20 15.58 -4.84 -2.59
CA VAL A 20 14.15 -4.53 -2.48
C VAL A 20 13.88 -3.84 -1.15
N VAL A 21 14.42 -4.37 -0.04
CA VAL A 21 14.32 -3.75 1.28
C VAL A 21 14.81 -2.30 1.24
N MET A 22 16.03 -2.08 0.72
CA MET A 22 16.60 -0.73 0.61
C MET A 22 15.76 0.21 -0.26
N ALA A 23 15.20 -0.28 -1.36
CA ALA A 23 14.37 0.54 -2.25
C ALA A 23 13.06 0.96 -1.57
N VAL A 24 12.41 0.04 -0.84
CA VAL A 24 11.18 0.33 -0.08
C VAL A 24 11.47 1.27 1.07
N GLU A 25 12.54 1.04 1.84
CA GLU A 25 12.96 1.92 2.93
C GLU A 25 13.24 3.34 2.43
N GLU A 26 13.96 3.48 1.33
CA GLU A 26 14.25 4.79 0.74
C GLU A 26 12.98 5.50 0.28
N LEU A 27 12.04 4.78 -0.34
CA LEU A 27 10.74 5.35 -0.73
C LEU A 27 9.94 5.80 0.49
N THR A 28 9.77 4.93 1.49
CA THR A 28 9.00 5.23 2.70
C THR A 28 9.64 6.37 3.47
N ARG A 29 10.97 6.43 3.55
CA ARG A 29 11.71 7.54 4.18
C ARG A 29 11.53 8.86 3.41
N ARG A 30 11.53 8.82 2.07
CA ARG A 30 11.27 10.00 1.24
C ARG A 30 9.87 10.56 1.44
N LEU A 31 8.87 9.70 1.59
CA LEU A 31 7.50 10.11 1.86
C LEU A 31 7.34 10.56 3.32
N GLY A 32 7.96 9.85 4.26
CA GLY A 32 8.01 10.21 5.67
C GLY A 32 6.61 10.44 6.26
N GLU A 33 6.47 11.53 7.01
CA GLU A 33 5.21 11.99 7.61
C GLU A 33 4.43 12.94 6.69
N ARG A 34 4.79 13.04 5.40
CA ARG A 34 4.07 13.91 4.47
C ARG A 34 2.68 13.36 4.22
N GLU A 35 1.69 14.20 4.44
CA GLU A 35 0.33 13.93 4.02
C GLU A 35 0.22 13.93 2.50
N ILE A 36 -0.28 12.83 1.95
CA ILE A 36 -0.49 12.68 0.51
C ILE A 36 -1.81 13.40 0.15
N PRO A 37 -1.78 14.34 -0.82
CA PRO A 37 -2.97 15.12 -1.18
C PRO A 37 -4.13 14.25 -1.66
N ALA A 38 -5.36 14.62 -1.30
CA ALA A 38 -6.57 13.89 -1.65
C ALA A 38 -6.73 13.55 -3.15
N PRO A 39 -6.38 14.41 -4.12
CA PRO A 39 -6.45 14.04 -5.54
C PRO A 39 -5.53 12.86 -5.91
N VAL A 40 -4.36 12.76 -5.28
CA VAL A 40 -3.42 11.65 -5.49
C VAL A 40 -3.97 10.38 -4.87
N LEU A 41 -4.54 10.48 -3.67
CA LEU A 41 -5.20 9.35 -3.01
C LEU A 41 -6.36 8.81 -3.86
N HIS A 42 -7.20 9.69 -4.39
CA HIS A 42 -8.31 9.30 -5.27
C HIS A 42 -7.84 8.57 -6.53
N GLN A 43 -6.73 9.03 -7.13
CA GLN A 43 -6.18 8.44 -8.34
C GLN A 43 -5.56 7.04 -8.12
N TYR A 44 -4.81 6.85 -7.04
CA TYR A 44 -3.99 5.65 -6.85
C TYR A 44 -4.50 4.67 -5.79
N PHE A 45 -5.34 5.15 -4.86
CA PHE A 45 -5.91 4.36 -3.77
C PHE A 45 -7.41 4.64 -3.65
N PRO A 46 -8.22 4.42 -4.71
CA PRO A 46 -9.62 4.85 -4.74
C PRO A 46 -10.43 4.31 -3.55
N GLU A 47 -10.23 3.05 -3.16
CA GLU A 47 -10.95 2.41 -2.05
C GLU A 47 -10.57 2.99 -0.66
N LEU A 48 -9.37 3.57 -0.51
CA LEU A 48 -8.93 4.26 0.72
C LEU A 48 -9.22 5.77 0.68
N GLY A 49 -9.11 6.38 -0.50
CA GLY A 49 -9.26 7.81 -0.75
C GLY A 49 -10.69 8.32 -0.64
N ILE A 50 -11.70 7.43 -0.66
CA ILE A 50 -13.10 7.80 -0.39
C ILE A 50 -13.27 8.46 1.00
N ARG A 51 -12.36 8.17 1.95
CA ARG A 51 -12.39 8.80 3.28
C ARG A 51 -12.02 10.29 3.29
N SER A 52 -11.61 10.88 2.16
CA SER A 52 -11.34 12.33 1.95
C SER A 52 -10.32 13.00 2.87
N GLU A 53 -9.71 12.26 3.79
CA GLU A 53 -8.67 12.78 4.68
C GLU A 53 -7.27 12.57 4.07
N PRO A 54 -6.38 13.56 4.19
CA PRO A 54 -4.96 13.36 3.89
C PRO A 54 -4.41 12.19 4.71
N ALA A 55 -3.50 11.41 4.12
CA ALA A 55 -2.95 10.21 4.76
C ALA A 55 -1.45 10.10 4.51
N THR A 56 -0.72 9.54 5.47
CA THR A 56 0.72 9.25 5.30
C THR A 56 0.91 7.97 4.48
N ALA A 57 2.13 7.77 3.95
CA ALA A 57 2.46 6.51 3.28
C ALA A 57 2.29 5.29 4.19
N HIS A 58 2.56 5.43 5.49
CA HIS A 58 2.39 4.38 6.48
C HIS A 58 0.90 4.01 6.65
N ASP A 59 0.02 5.01 6.73
CA ASP A 59 -1.43 4.79 6.85
C ASP A 59 -1.99 4.05 5.63
N LEU A 60 -1.51 4.39 4.43
CA LEU A 60 -1.92 3.73 3.19
C LEU A 60 -1.50 2.25 3.13
N LEU A 61 -0.28 1.93 3.59
CA LEU A 61 0.20 0.54 3.63
C LEU A 61 -0.67 -0.31 4.56
N LEU A 62 -0.91 0.18 5.79
CA LEU A 62 -1.75 -0.52 6.77
C LEU A 62 -3.21 -0.59 6.31
N GLY A 63 -3.76 0.50 5.76
CA GLY A 63 -5.12 0.53 5.23
C GLY A 63 -5.34 -0.44 4.08
N SER A 64 -4.34 -0.63 3.21
CA SER A 64 -4.40 -1.59 2.10
C SER A 64 -4.54 -3.03 2.59
N VAL A 65 -3.79 -3.40 3.64
CA VAL A 65 -3.90 -4.73 4.25
C VAL A 65 -5.21 -4.88 5.02
N ARG A 66 -5.59 -3.86 5.81
CA ARG A 66 -6.81 -3.87 6.62
C ARG A 66 -8.06 -4.10 5.80
N GLN A 67 -8.18 -3.51 4.61
CA GLN A 67 -9.32 -3.73 3.73
C GLN A 67 -9.56 -5.21 3.41
N VAL A 68 -8.50 -5.99 3.21
CA VAL A 68 -8.64 -7.43 2.98
C VAL A 68 -9.08 -8.13 4.27
N LEU A 69 -8.49 -7.78 5.41
CA LEU A 69 -8.85 -8.36 6.70
C LEU A 69 -10.31 -8.10 7.07
N GLU A 70 -10.84 -6.90 6.79
CA GLU A 70 -12.25 -6.55 7.01
C GLU A 70 -13.21 -7.45 6.22
N LEU A 71 -12.80 -8.00 5.07
CA LEU A 71 -13.63 -8.97 4.32
C LEU A 71 -13.72 -10.30 5.07
N TYR A 72 -12.64 -10.75 5.69
CA TYR A 72 -12.62 -11.97 6.49
C TYR A 72 -13.40 -11.80 7.80
N GLU A 73 -13.26 -10.65 8.46
CA GLU A 73 -14.02 -10.31 9.66
C GLU A 73 -15.53 -10.32 9.39
N LYS A 74 -15.99 -9.74 8.27
CA LYS A 74 -17.42 -9.74 7.91
C LYS A 74 -17.99 -11.11 7.58
N ALA A 75 -17.14 -12.08 7.27
CA ALA A 75 -17.55 -13.44 6.92
C ALA A 75 -17.58 -14.41 8.12
N THR A 76 -17.17 -13.94 9.31
CA THR A 76 -17.13 -14.71 10.56
C THR A 76 -18.22 -14.20 11.51
#